data_AF-A0A2S9GQT4-F1
#
_entry.id   AF-A0A2S9GQT4-F1
#
_cell.length_a   1.000
_cell.length_b   1.000
_cell.length_c   1.000
_cell.angle_alpha   90.00
_cell.angle_beta   90.00
_cell.angle_gamma   90.00
#
_symmetry.space_group_name_H-M   'P 1'
#
loop_
_entity.id
_entity.type
_entity.pdbx_description
1 polymer ?
#
loop_
_entity_poly.entity_id
_entity_poly.type
_entity_poly.pdbx_seq_one_letter_code
_entity_poly.pdbx_strand_id
1 'polypeptide(L)' 'LSGRWDEAEELADEGQQLCATTGFAFFSWYFLYNRAVIAAGRGRADEAFTLADEMTYWAKPRGVASVVLYA' A
#
# COMPACT_ATOMS: atom_id res chain seq x y z
N LEU A 1 0.53 8.24 -22.03
CA LEU A 1 1.66 7.42 -21.55
C LEU A 1 1.06 6.25 -20.80
N SER A 2 1.05 5.04 -21.37
CA SER A 2 0.48 3.86 -20.73
C SER A 2 1.50 3.30 -19.73
N GLY A 3 1.40 3.72 -18.47
CA GLY A 3 2.12 3.05 -17.38
C GLY A 3 1.73 1.57 -17.34
N ARG A 4 2.66 0.71 -16.92
CA ARG A 4 2.43 -0.74 -16.72
C ARG A 4 1.58 -0.96 -15.46
N TRP A 5 0.39 -0.36 -15.43
CA TRP A 5 -0.43 -0.23 -14.23
C TRP A 5 -1.02 -1.57 -13.77
N ASP A 6 -1.44 -2.41 -14.73
CA ASP A 6 -1.99 -3.72 -14.40
C ASP A 6 -0.92 -4.62 -13.75
N GLU A 7 0.30 -4.64 -14.31
CA GLU A 7 1.42 -5.37 -13.72
C GLU A 7 1.85 -4.78 -12.36
N ALA A 8 1.82 -3.46 -12.20
CA ALA A 8 2.12 -2.83 -10.92
C ALA A 8 1.09 -3.22 -9.84
N GLU A 9 -0.19 -3.36 -10.22
CA GLU A 9 -1.27 -3.81 -9.35
C GLU A 9 -1.06 -5.28 -8.94
N GLU A 10 -0.78 -6.17 -9.90
CA GLU A 10 -0.46 -7.58 -9.64
C GLU A 10 0.74 -7.74 -8.68
N LEU A 11 1.86 -7.06 -8.97
CA LEU A 11 3.06 -7.15 -8.14
C LEU A 11 2.83 -6.58 -6.72
N ALA A 12 2.01 -5.55 -6.58
CA ALA A 12 1.71 -4.97 -5.28
C ALA A 12 0.84 -5.90 -4.44
N ASP A 13 -0.14 -6.57 -5.05
CA ASP A 13 -0.98 -7.57 -4.39
C ASP A 13 -0.19 -8.83 -4.01
N GLU A 14 0.67 -9.33 -4.89
CA GLU A 14 1.59 -10.45 -4.59
C GLU A 14 2.51 -10.12 -3.41
N GLY A 15 3.09 -8.91 -3.40
CA GLY A 15 3.96 -8.46 -2.32
C GLY A 15 3.22 -8.33 -0.98
N GLN A 16 1.98 -7.86 -0.98
CA GLN A 16 1.13 -7.83 0.20
C GLN A 16 0.84 -9.25 0.71
N GLN A 17 0.50 -10.18 -0.19
CA GLN A 17 0.26 -11.59 0.17
C GLN A 17 1.51 -12.26 0.73
N LEU A 18 2.69 -11.95 0.18
CA LEU A 18 3.96 -12.43 0.70
C LEU A 18 4.20 -11.92 2.12
N CYS A 19 3.94 -10.63 2.39
CA CYS A 19 4.06 -10.08 3.75
C CYS A 19 3.10 -10.74 4.75
N ALA A 20 1.89 -11.10 4.31
CA ALA A 20 0.88 -11.76 5.15
C ALA A 20 1.21 -13.22 5.45
N THR A 21 1.92 -13.90 4.56
CA THR A 21 2.25 -15.33 4.67
C THR A 21 3.65 -15.61 5.21
N THR A 22 4.49 -14.59 5.32
CA THR A 22 5.87 -14.69 5.80
C THR A 22 6.11 -13.87 7.07
N GLY A 23 7.31 -13.99 7.67
CA GLY A 23 7.73 -13.16 8.81
C GLY A 23 8.00 -11.68 8.47
N PHE A 24 7.76 -11.24 7.22
CA PHE A 24 8.07 -9.90 6.73
C PHE A 24 6.93 -8.88 6.91
N ALA A 25 6.09 -9.06 7.92
CA ALA A 25 4.91 -8.23 8.18
C ALA A 25 5.20 -6.72 8.26
N PHE A 26 6.44 -6.32 8.58
CA PHE A 26 6.86 -4.91 8.54
C PHE A 26 6.70 -4.28 7.16
N PHE A 27 6.94 -5.01 6.06
CA PHE A 27 6.85 -4.45 4.70
C PHE A 27 5.41 -4.30 4.18
N SER A 28 4.40 -4.73 4.95
CA SER A 28 2.99 -4.60 4.54
C SER A 28 2.60 -3.15 4.21
N TRP A 29 3.10 -2.17 4.98
CA TRP A 29 2.80 -0.76 4.72
C TRP A 29 3.31 -0.28 3.36
N TYR A 30 4.43 -0.83 2.89
CA TYR A 30 5.02 -0.45 1.62
C TYR A 30 4.12 -0.89 0.46
N PHE A 31 3.50 -2.07 0.56
CA PHE A 31 2.56 -2.54 -0.46
C PHE A 31 1.20 -1.82 -0.39
N LEU A 32 0.73 -1.43 0.80
CA LEU A 32 -0.42 -0.53 0.94
C LEU A 32 -0.18 0.82 0.24
N TYR A 33 1.02 1.40 0.42
CA TYR A 33 1.42 2.65 -0.25
C TYR A 33 1.43 2.50 -1.78
N ASN A 34 2.05 1.44 -2.31
CA ASN A 34 2.09 1.21 -3.76
C ASN A 34 0.67 1.07 -4.34
N ARG A 35 -0.22 0.33 -3.66
CA ARG A 35 -1.63 0.19 -4.07
C ARG A 35 -2.34 1.55 -4.05
N ALA A 36 -2.09 2.40 -3.04
CA ALA A 36 -2.67 3.74 -2.97
C ALA A 36 -2.23 4.63 -4.14
N VAL A 37 -0.94 4.61 -4.48
CA VAL A 37 -0.38 5.36 -5.62
C VAL A 37 -0.95 4.87 -6.95
N ILE A 38 -1.08 3.55 -7.13
CA ILE A 38 -1.67 2.95 -8.33
C ILE A 38 -3.15 3.34 -8.45
N ALA A 39 -3.93 3.22 -7.37
CA ALA A 39 -5.33 3.62 -7.34
C ALA A 39 -5.50 5.10 -7.70
N ALA A 40 -4.69 5.98 -7.12
CA ALA A 40 -4.67 7.41 -7.46
C ALA A 40 -4.34 7.64 -8.95
N GLY A 41 -3.30 6.98 -9.47
CA GLY A 41 -2.90 7.05 -10.87
C GLY A 41 -3.97 6.55 -11.85
N ARG A 42 -4.86 5.67 -11.41
CA ARG A 42 -6.00 5.14 -12.17
C ARG A 42 -7.31 5.92 -11.95
N GLY A 43 -7.28 7.01 -11.17
CA GLY A 43 -8.45 7.84 -10.88
C GLY A 43 -9.40 7.24 -9.83
N ARG A 44 -8.97 6.20 -9.10
CA ARG A 44 -9.72 5.54 -8.02
C ARG A 44 -9.40 6.23 -6.68
N ALA A 45 -9.81 7.48 -6.54
CA ALA A 45 -9.43 8.33 -5.40
C ALA A 45 -9.91 7.77 -4.05
N ASP A 46 -11.15 7.29 -3.96
CA ASP A 46 -11.72 6.73 -2.71
C ASP A 46 -10.94 5.51 -2.23
N GLU A 47 -10.48 4.68 -3.16
CA GLU A 47 -9.64 3.51 -2.86
C GLU A 47 -8.26 3.96 -2.36
N ALA A 48 -7.65 4.97 -3.01
CA ALA A 48 -6.37 5.52 -2.57
C ALA A 48 -6.44 6.06 -1.12
N PHE A 49 -7.50 6.81 -0.79
CA PHE A 49 -7.70 7.31 0.58
C PHE A 49 -7.97 6.19 1.59
N THR A 50 -8.74 5.16 1.20
CA THR A 50 -8.97 4.00 2.06
C THR A 50 -7.66 3.28 2.40
N LEU A 51 -6.76 3.13 1.43
CA LEU A 51 -5.45 2.50 1.63
C LEU A 51 -4.52 3.35 2.49
N ALA A 52 -4.55 4.68 2.34
CA ALA A 52 -3.84 5.63 3.21
C ALA A 52 -4.32 5.55 4.67
N ASP A 53 -5.62 5.44 4.89
CA ASP A 53 -6.19 5.24 6.22
C ASP A 53 -5.74 3.90 6.82
N GLU A 54 -5.69 2.83 6.01
CA GLU A 54 -5.18 1.52 6.42
C GLU A 54 -3.71 1.58 6.82
N MET A 55 -2.87 2.31 6.08
CA MET A 55 -1.46 2.56 6.45
C MET A 55 -1.36 3.27 7.81
N THR A 56 -2.19 4.28 8.03
CA THR A 56 -2.23 5.02 9.30
C THR A 56 -2.66 4.10 10.46
N TYR A 57 -3.67 3.27 10.26
CA TYR A 57 -4.13 2.28 11.24
C TYR A 57 -3.08 1.20 11.53
N TRP A 58 -2.34 0.77 10.51
CA TRP A 58 -1.26 -0.20 10.68
C TRP A 58 -0.09 0.38 11.50
N ALA A 59 0.26 1.65 11.24
CA ALA A 59 1.42 2.31 11.83
C ALA A 59 1.24 2.67 13.32
N LYS A 60 0.07 3.18 13.70
CA LYS A 60 -0.23 3.68 15.06
C LYS A 60 0.12 2.69 16.18
N PRO A 61 -0.40 1.44 16.22
CA PRO A 61 -0.11 0.50 17.31
C PRO A 61 1.35 0.02 17.31
N ARG A 62 2.10 0.23 16.22
CA ARG A 62 3.50 -0.20 16.08
C ARG A 62 4.50 0.93 16.39
N GLY A 63 4.04 2.15 16.65
CA GLY A 63 4.90 3.30 16.94
C GLY A 63 5.74 3.77 15.73
N VAL A 64 5.37 3.38 14.51
CA VAL A 64 6.13 3.69 13.29
C VAL A 64 5.57 4.96 12.63
N ALA A 65 5.75 6.11 13.28
CA ALA A 65 5.16 7.38 12.83
C ALA A 65 5.61 7.83 11.43
N SER A 66 6.80 7.40 10.97
CA SER A 66 7.32 7.71 9.64
C SER A 66 6.44 7.20 8.50
N VAL A 67 5.70 6.10 8.70
CA VAL A 67 4.78 5.55 7.69
C VAL A 67 3.60 6.49 7.42
N VAL A 68 3.17 7.26 8.42
CA VAL A 68 2.07 8.24 8.28
C VAL A 68 2.46 9.38 7.32
N LEU A 69 3.75 9.64 7.09
CA LEU A 69 4.20 10.64 6.13
C LEU A 69 3.99 10.21 4.67
N TYR A 70 3.74 8.92 4.43
CA TYR A 70 3.46 8.34 3.12
C TYR A 70 1.98 8.01 2.91
N ALA A 71 1.14 8.19 3.94
CA ALA A 71 -0.30 8.00 3.88
C ALA A 71 -0.97 9.24 3.27
#